data_AF-A0A5J4KHN9-F1
#
_entry.id   AF-A0A5J4KHN9-F1
#
_cell.length_a   1.000
_cell.length_b   1.000
_cell.length_c   1.000
_cell.angle_alpha   90.00
_cell.angle_beta   90.00
_cell.angle_gamma   90.00
#
_symmetry.space_group_name_H-M   'P 1'
#
loop_
_entity.id
_entity.type
_entity.pdbx_description
1 polymer ?
#
loop_
_entity_poly.entity_id
_entity_poly.type
_entity_poly.pdbx_seq_one_letter_code
_entity_poly.pdbx_strand_id
1 'polypeptide(L)'
;MCTPQGELLTCNAAFAHIFGFPSEIEALQTNISSLYPSTDGYQTFCSLLEQQKRLAYHEVTMMRHDGTPIYIVENVVGTFDKQGNLAEIKGYIFDTTERKKLADQLQQAQRLESVGLLVSGIAHDFNNMLGAFSAIPVVDLTV
;
A
#
# COMPACT_ATOMS: atom_id res chain seq x y z
N MET A 1 -19.67 -10.51 -1.06
CA MET A 1 -19.89 -11.56 -2.08
C MET A 1 -20.22 -10.86 -3.39
N CYS A 2 -19.64 -11.31 -4.50
CA CYS A 2 -19.91 -10.76 -5.82
C CYS A 2 -19.94 -11.83 -6.90
N THR A 3 -20.44 -11.46 -8.08
CA THR A 3 -20.33 -12.24 -9.32
C THR A 3 -18.91 -12.10 -9.91
N PRO A 4 -18.51 -12.98 -10.85
CA PRO A 4 -17.24 -12.86 -11.59
C PRO A 4 -17.13 -11.58 -12.43
N GLN A 5 -18.28 -10.96 -12.76
CA GLN A 5 -18.35 -9.68 -13.46
C GLN A 5 -18.17 -8.49 -12.51
N GLY A 6 -18.09 -8.75 -11.20
CA GLY A 6 -17.86 -7.75 -10.17
C GLY A 6 -19.12 -7.16 -9.55
N GLU A 7 -20.31 -7.63 -9.91
CA GLU A 7 -21.55 -7.16 -9.31
C GLU A 7 -21.65 -7.64 -7.86
N LEU A 8 -21.81 -6.72 -6.91
CA LEU A 8 -21.96 -7.07 -5.50
C LEU A 8 -23.33 -7.69 -5.25
N LEU A 9 -23.33 -8.91 -4.75
CA LEU A 9 -24.55 -9.63 -4.35
C LEU A 9 -24.91 -9.33 -2.90
N THR A 10 -23.90 -9.30 -2.04
CA THR A 10 -24.02 -8.94 -0.62
C THR A 10 -22.74 -8.27 -0.13
N CYS A 11 -22.88 -7.30 0.77
CA CYS A 11 -21.80 -6.75 1.55
C CYS A 11 -22.30 -6.48 2.97
N ASN A 12 -21.38 -6.23 3.90
CA ASN A 12 -21.72 -5.80 5.26
C ASN A 12 -21.34 -4.32 5.46
N ALA A 13 -21.75 -3.73 6.59
CA ALA A 13 -21.39 -2.35 6.95
C ALA A 13 -19.88 -2.08 6.92
N ALA A 14 -19.05 -3.06 7.28
CA ALA A 14 -17.60 -2.91 7.29
C ALA A 14 -17.05 -2.69 5.86
N PHE A 15 -17.56 -3.40 4.86
CA PHE A 15 -17.20 -3.19 3.46
C PHE A 15 -17.52 -1.76 3.02
N ALA A 16 -18.75 -1.30 3.30
CA ALA A 16 -19.17 0.06 2.96
C ALA A 16 -18.24 1.11 3.59
N HIS A 17 -17.93 0.95 4.88
CA HIS A 17 -17.03 1.84 5.60
C HIS A 17 -15.58 1.83 5.06
N ILE A 18 -15.01 0.65 4.78
CA ILE A 18 -13.64 0.51 4.25
C ILE A 18 -13.50 1.22 2.91
N PHE A 19 -14.47 1.06 2.02
CA PHE A 19 -14.46 1.69 0.71
C PHE A 19 -15.03 3.11 0.67
N GLY A 20 -15.50 3.65 1.80
CA GLY A 20 -16.02 5.01 1.89
C GLY A 20 -17.39 5.21 1.24
N PHE A 21 -18.20 4.15 1.15
CA PHE A 21 -19.59 4.27 0.72
C PHE A 21 -20.47 4.82 1.85
N PRO A 22 -21.46 5.68 1.53
CA PRO A 22 -22.41 6.20 2.52
C PRO A 22 -23.28 5.13 3.18
N SER A 23 -23.58 4.04 2.47
CA SER A 23 -24.38 2.92 2.98
C SER A 23 -24.06 1.60 2.28
N GLU A 24 -24.47 0.49 2.89
CA GLU A 24 -24.42 -0.83 2.25
C GLU A 24 -25.26 -0.89 0.98
N ILE A 25 -26.39 -0.17 0.94
CA ILE A 25 -27.28 -0.13 -0.23
C ILE A 25 -26.57 0.53 -1.42
N GLU A 26 -25.86 1.62 -1.19
CA GLU A 26 -25.07 2.29 -2.25
C GLU A 26 -23.86 1.45 -2.66
N ALA A 27 -23.21 0.78 -1.70
CA ALA A 27 -22.13 -0.15 -1.99
C ALA A 27 -22.62 -1.29 -2.91
N LEU A 28 -23.80 -1.87 -2.66
CA LEU A 28 -24.39 -2.93 -3.48
C LEU A 28 -24.70 -2.50 -4.93
N GLN A 29 -24.86 -1.20 -5.20
CA GLN A 29 -25.07 -0.69 -6.55
C GLN A 29 -23.76 -0.52 -7.35
N THR A 30 -22.61 -0.74 -6.70
CA THR A 30 -21.31 -0.58 -7.31
C THR A 30 -20.77 -1.90 -7.84
N ASN A 31 -20.05 -1.84 -8.96
CA ASN A 31 -19.27 -2.98 -9.44
C ASN A 31 -17.87 -2.95 -8.80
N ILE A 32 -17.48 -4.00 -8.09
CA ILE A 32 -16.20 -4.06 -7.36
C ILE A 32 -14.98 -3.90 -8.29
N SER A 33 -15.11 -4.21 -9.58
CA SER A 33 -14.02 -4.00 -10.55
C SER A 33 -13.66 -2.53 -10.72
N SER A 34 -14.60 -1.60 -10.50
CA SER A 34 -14.32 -0.15 -10.56
C SER A 34 -13.51 0.36 -9.37
N LEU A 35 -13.39 -0.46 -8.32
CA LEU A 35 -12.57 -0.17 -7.14
C LEU A 35 -11.12 -0.62 -7.33
N TYR A 36 -10.75 -1.17 -8.50
CA TYR A 36 -9.37 -1.43 -8.85
C TYR A 36 -8.74 -0.19 -9.53
N PRO A 37 -7.44 0.10 -9.32
CA PRO A 37 -6.77 1.20 -10.01
C PRO A 37 -6.74 1.06 -11.54
N SER A 38 -6.83 -0.16 -12.05
CA SER A 38 -6.90 -0.49 -13.47
C SER A 38 -7.83 -1.68 -13.72
N THR A 39 -8.39 -1.74 -14.92
CA THR A 39 -9.25 -2.85 -15.36
C THR A 39 -8.54 -4.20 -15.35
N ASP A 40 -7.23 -4.20 -15.62
CA ASP A 40 -6.42 -5.42 -15.72
C ASP A 40 -6.22 -6.08 -14.35
N GLY A 41 -6.27 -5.29 -13.26
CA GLY A 41 -6.11 -5.79 -11.90
C GLY A 41 -7.22 -6.78 -11.52
N TYR A 42 -8.47 -6.43 -11.82
CA TYR A 42 -9.61 -7.30 -11.52
C TYR A 42 -9.60 -8.58 -12.38
N GLN A 43 -9.24 -8.46 -13.66
CA GLN A 43 -9.13 -9.62 -14.55
C GLN A 43 -8.03 -10.60 -14.10
N THR A 44 -6.90 -10.06 -13.64
CA THR A 44 -5.79 -10.86 -13.08
C THR A 44 -6.24 -11.58 -11.81
N PHE A 45 -6.95 -10.87 -10.92
CA PHE A 45 -7.54 -11.46 -9.72
C PHE A 45 -8.48 -12.61 -10.05
N CYS A 46 -9.43 -12.42 -10.98
CA CYS A 46 -10.37 -13.46 -11.38
C CYS A 46 -9.64 -14.69 -11.97
N SER A 47 -8.67 -14.47 -12.85
CA SER A 47 -7.87 -15.54 -13.46
C SER A 47 -7.10 -16.34 -12.39
N LEU A 48 -6.52 -15.65 -11.41
CA LEU A 48 -5.80 -16.28 -10.31
C LEU A 48 -6.73 -17.12 -9.44
N LEU A 49 -7.92 -16.58 -9.13
CA LEU A 49 -8.93 -17.27 -8.33
C LEU A 49 -9.50 -18.49 -9.07
N GLU A 50 -9.69 -18.41 -10.39
CA GLU A 50 -10.13 -19.54 -11.21
C GLU A 50 -9.13 -20.70 -11.17
N GLN A 51 -7.83 -20.40 -11.21
CA GLN A 51 -6.76 -21.40 -11.15
C GLN A 51 -6.61 -21.99 -9.75
N GLN A 52 -6.58 -21.15 -8.71
CA GLN A 52 -6.26 -21.58 -7.35
C GLN A 52 -7.48 -21.96 -6.51
N LYS A 53 -8.68 -21.63 -6.97
CA LYS A 53 -9.99 -21.82 -6.31
C LYS A 53 -10.18 -21.00 -5.01
N ARG A 54 -9.09 -20.64 -4.35
CA ARG A 54 -9.01 -19.78 -3.17
C ARG A 54 -7.75 -18.93 -3.23
N LEU A 55 -7.80 -17.72 -2.69
CA LEU A 55 -6.62 -16.90 -2.43
C LEU A 55 -6.60 -16.55 -0.95
N ALA A 56 -5.48 -16.82 -0.30
CA ALA A 56 -5.28 -16.54 1.12
C ALA A 56 -4.21 -15.46 1.28
N TYR A 57 -4.47 -14.49 2.17
CA TYR A 57 -3.60 -13.35 2.44
C TYR A 57 -3.19 -12.61 1.16
N HIS A 58 -4.11 -12.48 0.21
CA HIS A 58 -3.83 -11.80 -1.04
C HIS A 58 -3.78 -10.29 -0.79
N GLU A 59 -2.64 -9.66 -1.07
CA GLU A 59 -2.49 -8.22 -0.93
C GLU A 59 -2.85 -7.53 -2.23
N VAL A 60 -3.75 -6.54 -2.16
CA VAL A 60 -4.17 -5.77 -3.33
C VAL A 60 -4.35 -4.30 -2.98
N THR A 61 -3.94 -3.44 -3.91
CA THR A 61 -4.23 -2.01 -3.85
C THR A 61 -5.55 -1.75 -4.55
N MET A 62 -6.47 -1.11 -3.86
CA MET A 62 -7.78 -0.73 -4.38
C MET A 62 -8.01 0.77 -4.17
N MET A 63 -9.13 1.26 -4.68
CA MET A 63 -9.59 2.64 -4.61
C MET A 63 -10.87 2.66 -3.79
N ARG A 64 -10.95 3.60 -2.84
CA ARG A 64 -12.22 3.99 -2.23
C ARG A 64 -13.14 4.61 -3.28
N HIS A 65 -14.43 4.69 -2.95
CA HIS A 65 -15.44 5.37 -3.76
C HIS A 65 -15.08 6.84 -4.04
N ASP A 66 -14.34 7.50 -3.14
CA ASP A 66 -13.85 8.87 -3.31
C ASP A 66 -12.55 8.98 -4.14
N GLY A 67 -11.99 7.86 -4.61
CA GLY A 67 -10.74 7.82 -5.36
C GLY A 67 -9.46 7.80 -4.50
N THR A 68 -9.56 7.67 -3.17
CA THR A 68 -8.39 7.50 -2.31
C THR A 68 -7.86 6.06 -2.41
N PRO A 69 -6.53 5.84 -2.60
CA PRO A 69 -5.98 4.49 -2.60
C PRO A 69 -6.02 3.88 -1.20
N ILE A 70 -6.36 2.59 -1.14
CA ILE A 70 -6.32 1.75 0.06
C ILE A 70 -5.55 0.47 -0.21
N TYR A 71 -4.92 -0.03 0.83
CA TYR A 71 -4.18 -1.29 0.79
C TYR A 71 -4.93 -2.33 1.59
N ILE A 72 -5.40 -3.38 0.93
CA ILE A 72 -6.16 -4.43 1.59
C ILE A 72 -5.45 -5.76 1.53
N VAL A 73 -5.72 -6.58 2.53
CA VAL A 73 -5.41 -8.01 2.53
C VAL A 73 -6.73 -8.76 2.50
N GLU A 74 -6.90 -9.67 1.55
CA GLU A 74 -8.14 -10.42 1.40
C GLU A 74 -7.95 -11.93 1.44
N ASN A 75 -8.99 -12.59 1.91
CA ASN A 75 -9.15 -14.03 1.82
C ASN A 75 -10.42 -14.30 1.03
N VAL A 76 -10.27 -14.90 -0.15
CA VAL A 76 -11.37 -15.14 -1.09
C VAL A 76 -11.44 -16.60 -1.51
N VAL A 77 -12.66 -17.06 -1.77
CA VAL A 77 -12.97 -18.39 -2.28
C VAL A 77 -13.95 -18.24 -3.42
N GLY A 78 -13.66 -18.90 -4.53
CA GLY A 78 -14.57 -19.03 -5.67
C GLY A 78 -15.50 -20.23 -5.49
N THR A 79 -16.78 -20.05 -5.80
CA THR A 79 -17.69 -21.17 -6.07
C THR A 79 -17.76 -21.38 -7.58
N PHE A 80 -17.94 -22.62 -8.01
CA PHE A 80 -17.89 -22.99 -9.43
C PHE A 80 -19.17 -23.71 -9.83
N ASP A 81 -19.63 -23.45 -11.05
CA ASP A 81 -20.78 -24.13 -11.63
C ASP A 81 -20.44 -25.59 -12.04
N LYS A 82 -21.43 -26.30 -12.61
CA LYS A 82 -21.24 -27.69 -13.07
C LYS A 82 -20.28 -27.81 -14.26
N GLN A 83 -20.06 -26.72 -14.99
CA GLN A 83 -19.17 -26.63 -16.14
C GLN A 83 -17.73 -26.26 -15.72
N GLY A 84 -17.52 -25.93 -14.44
CA GLY A 84 -16.23 -25.55 -13.89
C GLY A 84 -15.91 -24.06 -14.00
N ASN A 85 -16.87 -23.22 -14.41
CA ASN A 85 -16.70 -21.77 -14.48
C ASN A 85 -16.93 -21.14 -13.11
N LEU A 86 -16.21 -20.06 -12.82
CA LEU A 86 -16.41 -19.27 -11.60
C LEU A 86 -17.85 -18.70 -11.60
N ALA A 87 -18.58 -18.92 -10.51
CA ALA A 87 -19.99 -18.55 -10.38
C ALA A 87 -20.21 -17.45 -9.33
N GLU A 88 -19.55 -17.54 -8.18
CA GLU A 88 -19.58 -16.50 -7.15
C GLU A 88 -18.22 -16.38 -6.47
N ILE A 89 -17.94 -15.20 -5.94
CA ILE A 89 -16.74 -14.91 -5.16
C ILE A 89 -17.17 -14.48 -3.75
N LYS A 90 -16.63 -15.17 -2.75
CA LYS A 90 -16.91 -14.91 -1.33
C LYS A 90 -15.60 -14.67 -0.61
N GLY A 91 -15.58 -13.67 0.25
CA GLY A 91 -14.38 -13.36 1.01
C GLY A 91 -14.59 -12.25 2.01
N TYR A 92 -13.52 -11.98 2.73
CA TYR A 92 -13.40 -10.88 3.66
C TYR A 92 -12.09 -10.16 3.40
N ILE A 93 -12.11 -8.87 3.74
CA ILE A 93 -11.01 -7.94 3.48
C ILE A 93 -10.60 -7.30 4.81
N PHE A 94 -9.32 -6.99 4.94
CA PHE A 94 -8.78 -6.17 6.01
C PHE A 94 -8.10 -4.95 5.42
N ASP A 95 -8.51 -3.76 5.86
CA ASP A 95 -7.80 -2.52 5.53
C ASP A 95 -6.48 -2.47 6.31
N THR A 96 -5.38 -2.41 5.57
CA THR A 96 -4.00 -2.32 6.10
C THR A 96 -3.34 -0.99 5.75
N THR A 97 -4.12 -0.01 5.31
CA THR A 97 -3.63 1.29 4.82
C THR A 97 -2.80 2.01 5.88
N GLU A 98 -3.29 2.13 7.11
CA GLU A 98 -2.56 2.80 8.19
C GLU A 98 -1.27 2.06 8.56
N ARG A 99 -1.31 0.72 8.58
CA ARG A 99 -0.10 -0.09 8.81
C ARG A 99 0.97 0.19 7.74
N LYS A 100 0.57 0.29 6.47
CA LYS A 100 1.49 0.56 5.37
C LYS A 100 2.04 1.99 5.43
N LYS A 101 1.20 2.99 5.67
CA LYS A 101 1.64 4.38 5.86
C LYS A 101 2.66 4.52 6.99
N LEU A 102 2.41 3.87 8.13
CA LEU A 102 3.32 3.90 9.27
C LEU A 102 4.67 3.21 8.94
N ALA A 103 4.63 2.08 8.24
CA ALA A 103 5.84 1.40 7.79
C ALA A 103 6.66 2.27 6.83
N ASP A 104 6.00 2.93 5.87
CA ASP A 104 6.63 3.83 4.91
C ASP A 104 7.24 5.06 5.61
N GLN A 105 6.54 5.64 6.59
CA GLN A 105 7.04 6.75 7.41
C GLN A 105 8.27 6.35 8.24
N LEU A 106 8.25 5.18 8.87
CA LEU A 106 9.38 4.67 9.63
C LEU A 106 10.60 4.46 8.73
N GLN A 107 10.39 3.86 7.56
CA GLN A 107 11.46 3.65 6.57
C GLN A 107 12.05 4.99 6.11
N GLN A 108 11.21 6.01 5.89
CA GLN A 108 11.67 7.34 5.51
C GLN A 108 12.47 8.02 6.64
N ALA A 109 12.05 7.88 7.90
CA ALA A 109 12.78 8.42 9.04
C ALA A 109 14.18 7.79 9.18
N GLN A 110 14.30 6.47 9.03
CA GLN A 110 15.58 5.76 9.08
C GLN A 110 16.55 6.20 7.98
N ARG A 111 16.03 6.47 6.78
CA ARG A 111 16.84 7.03 5.68
C ARG A 111 17.36 8.42 6.02
N LEU A 112 16.51 9.29 6.57
CA LEU A 112 16.90 10.63 6.98
C LEU A 112 17.93 10.63 8.12
N GLU A 113 17.77 9.74 9.11
CA GLU A 113 18.76 9.55 10.18
C GLU A 113 20.12 9.13 9.61
N SER A 114 20.13 8.17 8.69
CA SER A 114 21.36 7.71 8.03
C SER A 114 22.06 8.84 7.27
N VAL A 115 21.30 9.67 6.54
CA VAL A 115 21.83 10.86 5.86
C VAL A 115 22.36 11.89 6.87
N GLY A 116 21.65 12.13 7.97
CA GLY A 116 22.06 13.05 9.03
C GLY A 116 23.38 12.64 9.68
N LEU A 117 23.58 11.35 9.96
CA LEU A 117 24.84 10.81 10.49
C LEU A 117 26.00 11.01 9.51
N LEU A 118 25.78 10.77 8.21
CA LEU A 118 26.80 11.01 7.18
C LEU A 118 27.18 12.49 7.10
N VAL A 119 26.19 13.39 7.09
CA VAL A 119 26.42 14.84 7.09
C VAL A 119 27.15 15.28 8.36
N SER A 120 26.81 14.73 9.52
CA SER A 120 27.48 15.05 10.78
C SER A 120 28.94 14.59 10.78
N GLY A 121 29.24 13.41 10.21
CA GLY A 121 30.61 12.92 10.04
C GLY A 121 31.43 13.81 9.11
N ILE A 122 30.86 14.18 7.95
CA ILE A 122 31.50 15.09 6.99
C ILE A 122 31.74 16.47 7.62
N ALA A 123 30.76 17.03 8.33
CA ALA A 123 30.89 18.33 8.98
C ALA A 123 31.95 18.31 10.10
N HIS A 124 32.00 17.22 10.86
CA HIS A 124 33.03 17.01 11.88
C HIS A 124 34.44 16.96 11.25
N ASP A 125 34.62 16.19 10.17
CA ASP A 125 35.91 16.09 9.47
C ASP A 125 36.34 17.42 8.83
N PHE A 126 35.38 18.17 8.27
CA PHE A 126 35.61 19.52 7.78
C PHE A 126 36.07 20.48 8.89
N ASN A 127 35.39 20.47 10.03
CA ASN A 127 35.75 21.31 11.18
C ASN A 127 37.13 20.95 11.74
N ASN A 128 37.49 19.67 11.76
CA ASN A 128 38.81 19.22 12.17
C ASN A 128 39.91 19.70 11.22
N MET A 129 39.66 19.65 9.91
CA MET A 129 40.60 20.15 8.90
C MET A 129 40.79 21.67 9.02
N LEU A 130 39.72 22.45 9.17
CA LEU A 130 39.79 23.90 9.39
C LEU A 130 40.49 24.26 10.71
N GLY A 131 40.23 23.52 11.78
CA GLY A 131 40.91 23.67 13.07
C GLY A 131 42.42 23.40 12.97
N ALA A 132 42.84 22.46 12.14
CA ALA A 132 44.26 22.20 11.88
C ALA A 132 44.93 23.34 11.10
N PHE A 133 44.23 23.98 10.16
CA PHE A 133 44.75 25.14 9.41
C PHE A 133 44.86 26.41 10.27
N SER A 134 43.93 26.63 11.20
CA SER A 134 43.97 27.79 12.10
C SER A 134 44.97 27.64 13.26
N ALA A 135 45.47 26.42 13.51
CA ALA A 135 46.52 26.14 14.49
C ALA A 135 47.96 26.32 13.96
N ILE A 136 48.16 26.60 12.67
CA ILE A 136 49.47 26.97 12.12
C ILE A 136 49.77 28.40 12.61
N PRO A 137 50.78 28.63 13.47
CA PRO A 137 51.14 29.99 13.83
C PRO A 137 51.61 30.70 12.56
N VAL A 138 51.03 31.86 12.26
CA VAL A 138 51.61 32.78 11.29
C VAL A 138 53.03 33.06 11.79
N VAL A 139 54.03 32.49 11.11
CA VAL A 139 55.43 32.80 11.38
C VAL A 139 55.59 34.26 11.03
N ASP A 140 55.73 35.10 12.05
CA ASP A 140 56.04 36.52 11.94
C ASP A 140 57.39 36.63 11.21
N LEU A 141 57.35 36.85 9.90
CA LEU A 141 58.51 37.25 9.12
C LEU A 141 58.75 38.74 9.39
N THR A 142 59.44 39.03 10.50
CA THR A 142 60.11 40.31 10.68
C THR A 142 61.30 40.37 9.72
N VAL A 143 61.14 41.15 8.65
CA VAL A 143 62.23 41.75 7.85
C VAL A 143 62.19 43.25 8.08
#